data_AF-A0A1E3NUP7-F1
#
_entry.id   AF-A0A1E3NUP7-F1
#
_cell.length_a   1.000
_cell.length_b   1.000
_cell.length_c   1.000
_cell.angle_alpha   90.00
_cell.angle_beta   90.00
_cell.angle_gamma   90.00
#
_symmetry.space_group_name_H-M   'P 1'
#
loop_
_entity.id
_entity.type
_entity.pdbx_description
1 polymer ?
#
loop_
_entity_poly.entity_id
_entity_poly.type
_entity_poly.pdbx_seq_one_letter_code
_entity_poly.pdbx_strand_id
1 'polypeptide(L)'
;MKSPTTGSIQSLYSGISPKTKSLLAFTLFQDKYQLLWFLSHINTLLGFFMYSAWVFNPEKHFLSVIPWYKLTNYSCILTYTIVIYKRYLCEETFEQNEAGGRILISYILKTENVQLIISAFLWTATNESFFKLVPFAIYSILNISCFLVFEAYPQSHFSVALAPFISYIKNPCLIFSAFVDIFIIGLLLNESYHNNSYYVFFLYIFVWGLKMDNSEASRIAVYKIMKVIDLGFNHKFVPYKITHYWVCFKQRIFRLLQ
;
A
#
# COMPACT_ATOMS: atom_id res chain seq x y z
N MET A 1 -27.52 9.79 -1.71
CA MET A 1 -26.73 9.04 -2.73
C MET A 1 -27.27 7.61 -2.78
N LYS A 2 -28.00 7.26 -3.84
CA LYS A 2 -28.49 5.89 -4.05
C LYS A 2 -27.29 5.01 -4.42
N SER A 3 -27.15 3.85 -3.77
CA SER A 3 -26.15 2.86 -4.14
C SER A 3 -26.44 2.36 -5.56
N PRO A 4 -25.41 2.15 -6.41
CA PRO A 4 -25.61 1.45 -7.66
C PRO A 4 -26.00 0.01 -7.32
N THR A 5 -27.15 -0.40 -7.84
CA THR A 5 -27.76 -1.71 -7.71
C THR A 5 -26.78 -2.82 -8.11
N THR A 6 -26.39 -3.62 -7.12
CA THR A 6 -25.65 -4.89 -7.22
C THR A 6 -26.31 -5.95 -8.12
N GLY A 7 -27.56 -5.74 -8.55
CA GLY A 7 -28.31 -6.65 -9.41
C GLY A 7 -27.97 -6.60 -10.91
N SER A 8 -27.33 -5.54 -11.43
CA SER A 8 -27.15 -5.36 -12.88
C SER A 8 -25.99 -6.15 -13.49
N ILE A 9 -24.94 -6.42 -12.72
CA ILE A 9 -23.77 -7.18 -13.20
C ILE A 9 -24.05 -8.68 -13.11
N GLN A 10 -24.73 -9.15 -12.07
CA GLN A 10 -25.04 -10.57 -11.89
C GLN A 10 -25.98 -11.14 -12.98
N SER A 11 -26.89 -10.32 -13.54
CA SER A 11 -27.79 -10.73 -14.63
C SER A 11 -27.12 -10.83 -16.00
N LEU A 12 -25.98 -10.14 -16.21
CA LEU A 12 -25.27 -10.13 -17.49
C LEU A 12 -24.38 -11.38 -17.70
N TYR A 13 -24.06 -12.11 -16.63
CA TYR A 13 -23.13 -13.24 -16.66
C TYR A 13 -23.77 -14.60 -16.31
N SER A 14 -25.08 -14.65 -16.06
CA SER A 14 -25.80 -15.89 -15.72
C SER A 14 -25.93 -16.88 -16.90
N GLY A 15 -25.71 -16.42 -18.13
CA GLY A 15 -25.83 -17.24 -19.36
C GLY A 15 -24.54 -17.86 -19.90
N ILE A 16 -23.38 -17.63 -19.28
CA ILE A 16 -22.09 -18.03 -19.86
C ILE A 16 -21.66 -19.43 -19.38
N SER A 17 -21.39 -20.32 -20.33
CA SER A 17 -20.94 -21.70 -20.11
C SER A 17 -19.62 -21.77 -19.31
N PRO A 18 -19.43 -22.77 -18.41
CA PRO A 18 -18.21 -22.93 -17.61
C PRO A 18 -16.93 -23.05 -18.45
N LYS A 19 -17.00 -23.60 -19.68
CA LYS A 19 -15.86 -23.65 -20.60
C LYS A 19 -15.41 -22.27 -21.09
N THR A 20 -16.34 -21.34 -21.28
CA THR A 20 -16.03 -19.97 -21.70
C THR A 20 -15.40 -19.15 -20.56
N LYS A 21 -15.66 -19.54 -19.30
CA LYS A 21 -15.12 -18.88 -18.10
C LYS A 21 -13.65 -19.25 -17.83
N SER A 22 -13.24 -20.50 -18.03
CA SER A 22 -11.81 -20.86 -17.97
C SER A 22 -11.03 -20.24 -19.14
N LEU A 23 -11.68 -20.06 -20.29
CA LEU A 23 -11.11 -19.35 -21.43
C LEU A 23 -10.89 -17.86 -21.11
N LEU A 24 -11.78 -17.25 -20.31
CA LEU A 24 -11.69 -15.83 -19.93
C LEU A 24 -10.54 -15.57 -18.95
N ALA A 25 -10.34 -16.47 -17.97
CA ALA A 25 -9.15 -16.45 -17.10
C ALA A 25 -7.86 -16.65 -17.92
N PHE A 26 -7.86 -17.57 -18.88
CA PHE A 26 -6.73 -17.78 -19.78
C PHE A 26 -6.44 -16.54 -20.65
N THR A 27 -7.48 -15.84 -21.14
CA THR A 27 -7.31 -14.59 -21.91
C THR A 27 -6.86 -13.42 -21.03
N LEU A 28 -7.20 -13.38 -19.74
CA LEU A 28 -6.66 -12.37 -18.81
C LEU A 28 -5.15 -12.53 -18.61
N PHE A 29 -4.64 -13.75 -18.61
CA PHE A 29 -3.19 -14.02 -18.60
C PHE A 29 -2.53 -13.85 -19.98
N GLN A 30 -3.28 -13.66 -21.07
CA GLN A 30 -2.72 -13.29 -22.36
C GLN A 30 -2.32 -11.80 -22.42
N ASP A 31 -2.88 -10.94 -21.55
CA ASP A 31 -2.35 -9.60 -21.35
C ASP A 31 -0.99 -9.71 -20.65
N LYS A 32 0.07 -9.50 -21.43
CA LYS A 32 1.47 -9.56 -20.97
C LYS A 32 1.72 -8.65 -19.77
N TYR A 33 1.02 -7.50 -19.70
CA TYR A 33 1.15 -6.57 -18.58
C TYR A 33 0.50 -7.13 -17.32
N GLN A 34 -0.67 -7.77 -17.43
CA GLN A 34 -1.36 -8.39 -16.30
C GLN A 34 -0.56 -9.57 -15.73
N LEU A 35 -0.01 -10.43 -16.59
CA LEU A 35 0.86 -11.53 -16.16
C LEU A 35 2.12 -11.01 -15.47
N LEU A 36 2.78 -9.99 -16.04
CA LEU A 36 3.98 -9.41 -15.45
C LEU A 36 3.70 -8.75 -14.10
N TRP A 37 2.58 -8.01 -13.98
CA TRP A 37 2.09 -7.42 -12.73
C TRP A 37 1.79 -8.48 -11.66
N PHE A 38 1.18 -9.60 -12.06
CA PHE A 38 0.88 -10.70 -11.14
C PHE A 38 2.17 -11.38 -10.64
N LEU A 39 3.10 -11.69 -11.57
CA LEU A 39 4.40 -12.28 -11.23
C LEU A 39 5.24 -11.35 -10.35
N SER A 40 5.19 -10.03 -10.57
CA SER A 40 5.93 -9.07 -9.74
C SER A 40 5.37 -8.99 -8.33
N HIS A 41 4.05 -9.09 -8.14
CA HIS A 41 3.47 -9.23 -6.80
C HIS A 41 3.85 -10.56 -6.13
N ILE A 42 3.88 -11.68 -6.86
CA ILE A 42 4.36 -12.97 -6.31
C ILE A 42 5.82 -12.86 -5.88
N ASN A 43 6.70 -12.30 -6.71
CA ASN A 43 8.10 -12.12 -6.37
C ASN A 43 8.29 -11.18 -5.16
N THR A 44 7.44 -10.16 -5.04
CA THR A 44 7.40 -9.28 -3.85
C THR A 44 7.08 -10.09 -2.59
N LEU A 45 6.08 -10.96 -2.64
CA LEU A 45 5.72 -11.80 -1.49
C LEU A 45 6.79 -12.84 -1.18
N LEU A 46 7.31 -13.53 -2.19
CA LEU A 46 8.38 -14.50 -2.03
C LEU A 46 9.62 -13.83 -1.40
N GLY A 47 10.04 -12.70 -1.94
CA GLY A 47 11.16 -11.94 -1.41
C GLY A 47 10.93 -11.46 0.02
N PHE A 48 9.73 -10.99 0.34
CA PHE A 48 9.36 -10.63 1.72
C PHE A 48 9.48 -11.83 2.66
N PHE A 49 8.87 -12.98 2.35
CA PHE A 49 8.90 -14.16 3.21
C PHE A 49 10.31 -14.73 3.37
N MET A 50 11.09 -14.80 2.29
CA MET A 50 12.46 -15.30 2.33
C MET A 50 13.40 -14.36 3.10
N TYR A 51 13.26 -13.05 2.91
CA TYR A 51 13.98 -12.05 3.71
C TYR A 51 13.59 -12.14 5.19
N SER A 52 12.30 -12.30 5.49
CA SER A 52 11.81 -12.49 6.87
C SER A 52 12.41 -13.74 7.50
N ALA A 53 12.39 -14.87 6.77
CA ALA A 53 12.95 -16.12 7.24
C ALA A 53 14.46 -16.00 7.52
N TRP A 54 15.18 -15.25 6.69
CA TRP A 54 16.60 -14.95 6.91
C TRP A 54 16.84 -14.07 8.15
N VAL A 55 16.08 -12.98 8.31
CA VAL A 55 16.18 -12.07 9.48
C VAL A 55 15.94 -12.83 10.79
N PHE A 56 14.98 -13.75 10.82
CA PHE A 56 14.66 -14.52 12.03
C PHE A 56 15.52 -15.79 12.22
N ASN A 57 16.21 -16.27 11.18
CA ASN A 57 17.06 -17.47 11.24
C ASN A 57 18.36 -17.26 10.42
N PRO A 58 19.27 -16.40 10.88
CA PRO A 58 20.47 -16.02 10.13
C PRO A 58 21.46 -17.17 9.91
N GLU A 59 21.39 -18.24 10.72
CA GLU A 59 22.25 -19.42 10.61
C GLU A 59 22.04 -20.23 9.32
N LYS A 60 20.91 -20.03 8.62
CA LYS A 60 20.59 -20.73 7.37
C LYS A 60 21.27 -20.07 6.17
N HIS A 61 22.50 -20.49 5.89
CA HIS A 61 23.35 -19.98 4.79
C HIS A 61 22.71 -20.05 3.37
N PHE A 62 21.74 -20.95 3.13
CA PHE A 62 21.02 -20.98 1.85
C PHE A 62 20.18 -19.71 1.61
N LEU A 63 19.64 -19.11 2.68
CA LEU A 63 18.77 -17.94 2.56
C LEU A 63 19.55 -16.65 2.27
N SER A 64 20.86 -16.61 2.53
CA SER A 64 21.71 -15.44 2.27
C SER A 64 22.27 -15.37 0.84
N VAL A 65 22.07 -16.41 0.02
CA VAL A 65 22.61 -16.47 -1.35
C VAL A 65 21.96 -15.43 -2.27
N ILE A 66 20.67 -15.16 -2.07
CA ILE A 66 19.89 -14.23 -2.90
C ILE A 66 19.63 -12.97 -2.08
N PRO A 67 19.83 -11.76 -2.64
CA PRO A 67 19.52 -10.50 -1.96
C PRO A 67 17.99 -10.25 -1.97
N TRP A 68 17.25 -11.01 -1.16
CA TRP A 68 15.79 -11.01 -1.11
C TRP A 68 15.19 -9.63 -0.86
N TYR A 69 15.85 -8.79 -0.06
CA TYR A 69 15.43 -7.41 0.18
C TYR A 69 15.41 -6.58 -1.12
N LYS A 70 16.51 -6.62 -1.88
CA LYS A 70 16.65 -5.90 -3.16
C LYS A 70 15.70 -6.47 -4.21
N LEU A 71 15.56 -7.80 -4.27
CA LEU A 71 14.60 -8.45 -5.16
C LEU A 71 13.16 -7.98 -4.89
N THR A 72 12.79 -7.88 -3.62
CA THR A 72 11.46 -7.36 -3.20
C THR A 72 11.26 -5.92 -3.67
N ASN A 73 12.25 -5.04 -3.43
CA ASN A 73 12.17 -3.65 -3.86
C ASN A 73 12.06 -3.51 -5.39
N TYR A 74 12.86 -4.23 -6.16
CA TYR A 74 12.77 -4.20 -7.62
C TYR A 74 11.44 -4.75 -8.14
N SER A 75 10.91 -5.79 -7.51
CA SER A 75 9.58 -6.33 -7.84
C SER A 75 8.46 -5.33 -7.54
N CYS A 76 8.59 -4.55 -6.45
CA CYS A 76 7.66 -3.47 -6.14
C CYS A 76 7.74 -2.34 -7.17
N ILE A 77 8.96 -1.89 -7.51
CA ILE A 77 9.18 -0.86 -8.53
C ILE A 77 8.52 -1.28 -9.84
N LEU A 78 8.77 -2.52 -10.30
CA LEU A 78 8.18 -3.06 -11.51
C LEU A 78 6.65 -3.07 -11.44
N THR A 79 6.08 -3.58 -10.35
CA THR A 79 4.63 -3.65 -10.13
C THR A 79 3.96 -2.28 -10.30
N TYR A 80 4.42 -1.29 -9.53
CA TYR A 80 3.78 0.03 -9.54
C TYR A 80 4.08 0.80 -10.82
N THR A 81 5.23 0.56 -11.46
CA THR A 81 5.53 1.10 -12.80
C THR A 81 4.50 0.61 -13.81
N ILE A 82 4.15 -0.69 -13.82
CA ILE A 82 3.14 -1.25 -14.72
C ILE A 82 1.78 -0.61 -14.47
N VAL A 83 1.38 -0.45 -13.21
CA VAL A 83 0.08 0.17 -12.85
C VAL A 83 0.01 1.62 -13.32
N ILE A 84 1.07 2.39 -13.12
CA ILE A 84 1.16 3.80 -13.57
C ILE A 84 1.14 3.85 -15.10
N TYR A 85 1.94 3.01 -15.75
CA TYR A 85 2.00 2.94 -17.22
C TYR A 85 0.63 2.63 -17.82
N LYS A 86 -0.06 1.58 -17.33
CA LYS A 86 -1.38 1.20 -17.84
C LYS A 86 -2.41 2.32 -17.64
N ARG A 87 -2.46 2.91 -16.44
CA ARG A 87 -3.45 3.93 -16.07
C ARG A 87 -3.30 5.25 -16.83
N TYR A 88 -2.07 5.69 -17.13
CA TYR A 88 -1.83 7.02 -17.71
C TYR A 88 -1.38 7.01 -19.17
N LEU A 89 -0.87 5.88 -19.68
CA LEU A 89 -0.34 5.78 -21.06
C LEU A 89 -1.12 4.82 -21.95
N CYS A 90 -1.89 3.87 -21.38
CA CYS A 90 -2.66 2.91 -22.18
C CYS A 90 -4.17 3.09 -22.09
N GLU A 91 -4.70 3.50 -20.94
CA GLU A 91 -6.14 3.71 -20.76
C GLU A 91 -6.55 5.10 -21.28
N GLU A 92 -7.05 5.16 -22.52
CA GLU A 92 -7.61 6.36 -23.18
C GLU A 92 -8.79 7.00 -22.42
N THR A 93 -9.33 6.31 -21.40
CA THR A 93 -10.44 6.79 -20.56
C THR A 93 -10.18 8.08 -19.78
N PHE A 94 -8.92 8.53 -19.67
CA PHE A 94 -8.59 9.84 -19.10
C PHE A 94 -8.71 10.99 -20.10
N GLU A 95 -8.73 10.73 -21.41
CA GLU A 95 -8.85 11.78 -22.44
C GLU A 95 -10.28 12.32 -22.59
N GLN A 96 -11.31 11.60 -22.12
CA GLN A 96 -12.71 12.03 -22.26
C GLN A 96 -13.26 12.86 -21.11
N ASN A 97 -12.61 12.89 -19.93
CA ASN A 97 -13.14 13.60 -18.76
C ASN A 97 -12.48 14.95 -18.48
N GLU A 98 -11.37 15.29 -19.12
CA GLU A 98 -10.80 16.64 -19.08
C GLU A 98 -10.45 17.10 -20.50
N ALA A 99 -11.31 17.97 -21.05
CA ALA A 99 -11.16 18.63 -22.34
C ALA A 99 -9.70 19.08 -22.59
N GLY A 100 -8.94 18.33 -23.40
CA GLY A 100 -7.62 18.72 -23.90
C GLY A 100 -6.55 19.04 -22.85
N GLY A 101 -6.70 18.55 -21.61
CA GLY A 101 -5.90 18.98 -20.45
C GLY A 101 -4.62 18.17 -20.25
N ARG A 102 -3.47 18.87 -20.17
CA ARG A 102 -2.20 18.27 -19.72
C ARG A 102 -2.37 17.71 -18.31
N ILE A 103 -1.99 16.44 -18.11
CA ILE A 103 -2.05 15.81 -16.78
C ILE A 103 -1.11 16.57 -15.83
N LEU A 104 -1.67 17.17 -14.78
CA LEU A 104 -0.90 17.83 -13.74
C LEU A 104 -0.07 16.79 -12.96
N ILE A 105 1.26 16.96 -12.92
CA ILE A 105 2.18 16.13 -12.12
C ILE A 105 1.71 16.01 -10.66
N SER A 106 1.11 17.09 -10.12
CA SER A 106 0.59 17.11 -8.75
C SER A 106 -0.52 16.08 -8.51
N TYR A 107 -1.34 15.76 -9.51
CA TYR A 107 -2.37 14.73 -9.41
C TYR A 107 -1.76 13.33 -9.39
N ILE A 108 -0.79 13.08 -10.28
CA ILE A 108 -0.08 11.79 -10.36
C ILE A 108 0.62 11.49 -9.03
N LEU A 109 1.33 12.47 -8.45
CA LEU A 109 2.05 12.31 -7.17
C LEU A 109 1.14 12.01 -5.97
N LYS A 110 -0.14 12.39 -6.04
CA LYS A 110 -1.13 12.10 -5.00
C LYS A 110 -1.64 10.66 -5.04
N THR A 111 -1.38 9.92 -6.13
CA THR A 111 -1.82 8.54 -6.22
C THR A 111 -0.96 7.60 -5.37
N GLU A 112 -1.63 6.67 -4.69
CA GLU A 112 -1.00 5.73 -3.78
C GLU A 112 0.08 4.88 -4.46
N ASN A 113 -0.13 4.45 -5.70
CA ASN A 113 0.85 3.68 -6.47
C ASN A 113 2.15 4.47 -6.72
N VAL A 114 2.05 5.79 -6.94
CA VAL A 114 3.22 6.67 -7.12
C VAL A 114 3.95 6.89 -5.79
N GLN A 115 3.23 6.95 -4.68
CA GLN A 115 3.85 7.03 -3.36
C GLN A 115 4.60 5.73 -3.02
N LEU A 116 4.03 4.59 -3.40
CA LEU A 116 4.64 3.26 -3.22
C LEU A 116 5.88 3.07 -4.09
N ILE A 117 5.87 3.52 -5.35
CA ILE A 117 7.08 3.45 -6.20
C ILE A 117 8.20 4.35 -5.66
N ILE A 118 7.89 5.59 -5.24
CA ILE A 118 8.88 6.50 -4.66
C ILE A 118 9.46 5.89 -3.38
N SER A 119 8.62 5.31 -2.52
CA SER A 119 9.07 4.59 -1.31
C SER A 119 9.99 3.42 -1.66
N ALA A 120 9.65 2.63 -2.69
CA ALA A 120 10.48 1.51 -3.11
C ALA A 120 11.86 1.95 -3.61
N PHE A 121 11.94 3.06 -4.36
CA PHE A 121 13.21 3.68 -4.74
C PHE A 121 14.01 4.15 -3.52
N LEU A 122 13.38 4.83 -2.56
CA LEU A 122 14.05 5.24 -1.33
C LEU A 122 14.65 4.04 -0.57
N TRP A 123 13.97 2.89 -0.60
CA TRP A 123 14.41 1.70 0.14
C TRP A 123 15.63 1.05 -0.48
N THR A 124 15.90 1.32 -1.77
CA THR A 124 17.16 0.91 -2.42
C THR A 124 18.36 1.77 -1.98
N ALA A 125 18.11 2.99 -1.50
CA ALA A 125 19.13 3.95 -1.08
C ALA A 125 19.34 4.01 0.44
N THR A 126 18.65 3.17 1.21
CA THR A 126 18.74 3.13 2.68
C THR A 126 19.10 1.75 3.19
N ASN A 127 19.46 1.67 4.46
CA ASN A 127 19.79 0.40 5.13
C ASN A 127 18.60 -0.57 5.09
N GLU A 128 18.90 -1.85 4.92
CA GLU A 128 17.88 -2.89 4.83
C GLU A 128 17.13 -3.03 6.15
N SER A 129 15.80 -3.11 6.09
CA SER A 129 14.97 -3.28 7.29
C SER A 129 13.70 -4.05 6.94
N PHE A 130 13.37 -5.05 7.76
CA PHE A 130 12.16 -5.85 7.62
C PHE A 130 10.89 -4.99 7.55
N PHE A 131 10.80 -3.99 8.44
CA PHE A 131 9.61 -3.13 8.53
C PHE A 131 9.35 -2.32 7.26
N LYS A 132 10.41 -1.93 6.51
CA LYS A 132 10.29 -1.20 5.25
C LYS A 132 9.55 -2.00 4.16
N LEU A 133 9.58 -3.33 4.22
CA LEU A 133 8.92 -4.22 3.26
C LEU A 133 7.49 -4.60 3.63
N VAL A 134 7.10 -4.46 4.90
CA VAL A 134 5.78 -4.89 5.40
C VAL A 134 4.62 -4.21 4.65
N PRO A 135 4.62 -2.88 4.41
CA PRO A 135 3.60 -2.25 3.58
C PRO A 135 3.47 -2.92 2.21
N PHE A 136 4.58 -3.13 1.50
CA PHE A 136 4.57 -3.74 0.18
C PHE A 136 4.01 -5.16 0.17
N ALA A 137 4.30 -5.96 1.19
CA ALA A 137 3.71 -7.29 1.35
C ALA A 137 2.18 -7.21 1.54
N ILE A 138 1.70 -6.30 2.38
CA ILE A 138 0.25 -6.09 2.60
C ILE A 138 -0.45 -5.69 1.31
N TYR A 139 0.07 -4.67 0.60
CA TYR A 139 -0.51 -4.24 -0.68
C TYR A 139 -0.50 -5.38 -1.71
N SER A 140 0.58 -6.18 -1.75
CA SER A 140 0.67 -7.32 -2.68
C SER A 140 -0.33 -8.43 -2.38
N ILE A 141 -0.53 -8.78 -1.10
CA ILE A 141 -1.57 -9.75 -0.70
C ILE A 141 -2.95 -9.23 -1.09
N LEU A 142 -3.26 -7.97 -0.77
CA LEU A 142 -4.57 -7.39 -1.05
C LEU A 142 -4.83 -7.31 -2.56
N ASN A 143 -3.85 -6.89 -3.36
CA ASN A 143 -3.97 -6.80 -4.81
C ASN A 143 -4.14 -8.17 -5.46
N ILE A 144 -3.32 -9.16 -5.10
CA ILE A 144 -3.47 -10.53 -5.60
C ILE A 144 -4.85 -11.10 -5.20
N SER A 145 -5.26 -10.90 -3.94
CA SER A 145 -6.54 -11.42 -3.45
C SER A 145 -7.71 -10.80 -4.22
N CYS A 146 -7.69 -9.48 -4.42
CA CYS A 146 -8.71 -8.79 -5.19
C CYS A 146 -8.73 -9.25 -6.64
N PHE A 147 -7.56 -9.36 -7.29
CA PHE A 147 -7.45 -9.85 -8.66
C PHE A 147 -8.02 -11.27 -8.80
N LEU A 148 -7.64 -12.19 -7.92
CA LEU A 148 -8.11 -13.58 -7.99
C LEU A 148 -9.63 -13.68 -7.81
N VAL A 149 -10.20 -12.92 -6.87
CA VAL A 149 -11.61 -13.00 -6.52
C VAL A 149 -12.51 -12.22 -7.47
N PHE A 150 -12.13 -11.01 -7.87
CA PHE A 150 -12.99 -10.12 -8.65
C PHE A 150 -12.72 -10.14 -10.16
N GLU A 151 -11.50 -10.48 -10.59
CA GLU A 151 -11.13 -10.42 -12.02
C GLU A 151 -10.88 -11.80 -12.61
N ALA A 152 -10.02 -12.62 -12.00
CA ALA A 152 -9.64 -13.92 -12.54
C ALA A 152 -10.79 -14.95 -12.43
N TYR A 153 -11.49 -14.98 -11.29
CA TYR A 153 -12.55 -15.97 -11.02
C TYR A 153 -13.83 -15.37 -10.41
N PRO A 154 -14.45 -14.34 -11.00
CA PRO A 154 -15.57 -13.58 -10.39
C PRO A 154 -16.79 -14.41 -9.99
N GLN A 155 -17.03 -15.54 -10.66
CA GLN A 155 -18.21 -16.38 -10.45
C GLN A 155 -17.91 -17.76 -9.87
N SER A 156 -16.67 -18.02 -9.44
CA SER A 156 -16.40 -19.28 -8.76
C SER A 156 -17.08 -19.28 -7.39
N HIS A 157 -17.61 -20.42 -6.96
CA HIS A 157 -18.22 -20.56 -5.62
C HIS A 157 -17.24 -20.14 -4.52
N PHE A 158 -15.94 -20.41 -4.74
CA PHE A 158 -14.86 -19.97 -3.86
C PHE A 158 -14.74 -18.45 -3.78
N SER A 159 -14.69 -17.75 -4.92
CA SER A 159 -14.60 -16.29 -4.97
C SER A 159 -15.81 -15.61 -4.37
N VAL A 160 -17.02 -16.12 -4.61
CA VAL A 160 -18.24 -15.58 -4.00
C VAL A 160 -18.20 -15.71 -2.48
N ALA A 161 -17.71 -16.84 -1.95
CA ALA A 161 -17.53 -17.03 -0.51
C ALA A 161 -16.43 -16.13 0.09
N LEU A 162 -15.38 -15.84 -0.68
CA LEU A 162 -14.18 -15.15 -0.20
C LEU A 162 -14.25 -13.62 -0.39
N ALA A 163 -15.07 -13.12 -1.31
CA ALA A 163 -15.31 -11.69 -1.53
C ALA A 163 -15.69 -10.88 -0.27
N PRO A 164 -16.65 -11.31 0.59
CA PRO A 164 -16.95 -10.58 1.81
C PRO A 164 -15.77 -10.59 2.79
N PHE A 165 -15.01 -11.68 2.85
CA PHE A 165 -13.82 -11.79 3.70
C PHE A 165 -12.73 -10.81 3.26
N ILE A 166 -12.38 -10.75 1.96
CA ILE A 166 -11.40 -9.78 1.44
C ILE A 166 -11.84 -8.35 1.75
N SER A 167 -13.12 -8.04 1.52
CA SER A 167 -13.66 -6.70 1.77
C SER A 167 -13.57 -6.33 3.25
N TYR A 168 -13.77 -7.30 4.14
CA TYR A 168 -13.64 -7.13 5.59
C TYR A 168 -12.19 -6.92 6.05
N ILE A 169 -11.23 -7.71 5.54
CA ILE A 169 -9.82 -7.62 5.97
C ILE A 169 -9.07 -6.43 5.33
N LYS A 170 -9.53 -5.93 4.19
CA LYS A 170 -8.84 -4.87 3.43
C LYS A 170 -8.54 -3.65 4.29
N ASN A 171 -9.56 -3.09 4.95
CA ASN A 171 -9.38 -1.87 5.72
C ASN A 171 -8.48 -2.06 6.97
N PRO A 172 -8.67 -3.11 7.80
CA PRO A 172 -7.73 -3.44 8.88
C PRO A 172 -6.28 -3.58 8.41
N CYS A 173 -6.03 -4.27 7.30
CA CYS A 173 -4.70 -4.44 6.74
C CYS A 173 -4.07 -3.11 6.29
N LEU A 174 -4.84 -2.24 5.64
CA LEU A 174 -4.36 -0.91 5.23
C LEU A 174 -4.07 -0.01 6.44
N ILE A 175 -4.90 -0.05 7.48
CA ILE A 175 -4.65 0.66 8.74
C ILE A 175 -3.38 0.13 9.41
N PHE A 176 -3.18 -1.18 9.44
CA PHE A 176 -1.96 -1.79 9.97
C PHE A 176 -0.73 -1.35 9.18
N SER A 177 -0.80 -1.33 7.85
CA SER A 177 0.26 -0.78 7.00
C SER A 177 0.57 0.68 7.34
N ALA A 178 -0.45 1.50 7.60
CA ALA A 178 -0.25 2.90 7.97
C ALA A 178 0.41 3.08 9.36
N PHE A 179 0.13 2.20 10.32
CA PHE A 179 0.89 2.17 11.58
C PHE A 179 2.36 1.84 11.36
N VAL A 180 2.64 0.89 10.46
CA VAL A 180 4.02 0.54 10.09
C VAL A 180 4.71 1.70 9.40
N ASP A 181 4.03 2.47 8.52
CA ASP A 181 4.60 3.67 7.92
C ASP A 181 5.06 4.68 8.99
N ILE A 182 4.24 4.91 10.03
CA ILE A 182 4.61 5.81 11.14
C ILE A 182 5.83 5.28 11.91
N PHE A 183 5.92 3.97 12.10
CA PHE A 183 7.10 3.34 12.69
C PHE A 183 8.36 3.51 11.81
N ILE A 184 8.21 3.39 10.48
CA ILE A 184 9.29 3.64 9.51
C ILE A 184 9.81 5.07 9.60
N ILE A 185 8.94 6.08 9.83
CA ILE A 185 9.38 7.47 10.05
C ILE A 185 10.37 7.55 11.22
N GLY A 186 10.07 6.86 12.33
CA GLY A 186 10.97 6.78 13.48
C GLY A 186 12.29 6.08 13.17
N LEU A 187 12.23 4.97 12.42
CA LEU A 187 13.43 4.26 11.97
C LEU A 187 14.32 5.13 11.07
N LEU A 188 13.73 5.85 10.11
CA LEU A 188 14.46 6.73 9.21
C LEU A 188 15.05 7.93 9.94
N LEU A 189 14.37 8.47 10.95
CA LEU A 189 14.94 9.53 11.79
C LEU A 189 16.21 9.05 12.49
N ASN A 190 16.16 7.85 13.06
CA ASN A 190 17.33 7.24 13.71
C ASN A 190 18.47 6.97 12.71
N GLU A 191 18.13 6.42 11.54
CA GLU A 191 19.09 6.18 10.46
C GLU A 191 19.73 7.48 9.96
N SER A 192 18.95 8.54 9.77
CA SER A 192 19.43 9.86 9.36
C SER A 192 20.33 10.52 10.40
N TYR A 193 20.03 10.34 11.68
CA TYR A 193 20.88 10.81 12.77
C TYR A 193 22.25 10.12 12.76
N HIS A 194 22.29 8.79 12.57
CA HIS A 194 23.55 8.04 12.52
C HIS A 194 24.37 8.33 11.25
N ASN A 195 23.71 8.52 10.10
CA ASN A 195 24.37 8.73 8.83
C ASN A 195 24.69 10.22 8.53
N ASN A 196 24.34 11.15 9.43
CA ASN A 196 24.44 12.61 9.22
C ASN A 196 23.80 13.10 7.91
N SER A 197 22.77 12.41 7.43
CA SER A 197 22.10 12.68 6.16
C SER A 197 20.58 12.59 6.32
N TYR A 198 19.91 13.73 6.18
CA TYR A 198 18.46 13.85 6.41
C TYR A 198 17.63 13.86 5.12
N TYR A 199 18.27 13.77 3.94
CA TYR A 199 17.58 13.89 2.66
C TYR A 199 16.49 12.82 2.47
N VAL A 200 16.79 11.56 2.78
CA VAL A 200 15.83 10.46 2.63
C VAL A 200 14.67 10.60 3.62
N PHE A 201 14.97 11.02 4.85
CA PHE A 201 13.95 11.27 5.87
C PHE A 201 12.97 12.37 5.44
N PHE A 202 13.48 13.52 4.99
CA PHE A 202 12.62 14.61 4.53
C PHE A 202 11.81 14.24 3.29
N LEU A 203 12.43 13.53 2.33
CA LEU A 203 11.72 13.08 1.13
C LEU A 203 10.61 12.09 1.50
N TYR A 204 10.87 11.14 2.40
CA TYR A 204 9.85 10.21 2.85
C TYR A 204 8.73 10.90 3.64
N ILE A 205 9.04 11.83 4.54
CA ILE A 205 8.01 12.61 5.25
C ILE A 205 7.13 13.38 4.27
N PHE A 206 7.72 13.99 3.24
CA PHE A 206 6.96 14.69 2.21
C PHE A 206 6.00 13.74 1.48
N VAL A 207 6.48 12.59 1.02
CA VAL A 207 5.66 11.57 0.34
C VAL A 207 4.57 11.02 1.27
N TRP A 208 4.91 10.76 2.54
CA TRP A 208 3.97 10.28 3.55
C TRP A 208 2.92 11.34 3.90
N GLY A 209 3.29 12.63 3.91
CA GLY A 209 2.34 13.75 4.03
C GLY A 209 1.32 13.73 2.90
N LEU A 210 1.77 13.60 1.64
CA LEU A 210 0.86 13.43 0.49
C LEU A 210 -0.01 12.18 0.62
N LYS A 211 0.52 11.09 1.19
CA LYS A 211 -0.25 9.87 1.48
C LYS A 211 -1.32 10.12 2.53
N MET A 212 -1.04 10.89 3.58
CA MET A 212 -1.99 11.21 4.65
C MET A 212 -3.20 11.99 4.13
N ASP A 213 -2.98 12.92 3.19
CA ASP A 213 -4.07 13.71 2.59
C ASP A 213 -5.04 12.85 1.76
N ASN A 214 -4.53 11.78 1.14
CA ASN A 214 -5.33 10.94 0.24
C ASN A 214 -5.85 9.65 0.90
N SER A 215 -5.14 9.11 1.90
CA SER A 215 -5.45 7.82 2.51
C SER A 215 -6.19 7.97 3.84
N GLU A 216 -7.43 7.49 3.87
CA GLU A 216 -8.22 7.42 5.10
C GLU A 216 -7.56 6.54 6.17
N ALA A 217 -6.94 5.43 5.76
CA ALA A 217 -6.23 4.53 6.67
C ALA A 217 -5.09 5.24 7.41
N SER A 218 -4.32 6.08 6.70
CA SER A 218 -3.25 6.91 7.30
C SER A 218 -3.80 7.90 8.32
N ARG A 219 -4.89 8.60 8.00
CA ARG A 219 -5.55 9.52 8.95
C ARG A 219 -6.04 8.80 10.20
N ILE A 220 -6.67 7.63 10.04
CA ILE A 220 -7.14 6.81 11.15
C ILE A 220 -5.97 6.35 12.03
N ALA A 221 -4.85 5.93 11.43
CA ALA A 221 -3.66 5.53 12.18
C ALA A 221 -3.10 6.69 13.01
N VAL A 222 -2.92 7.87 12.42
CA VAL A 222 -2.46 9.08 13.13
C VAL A 222 -3.41 9.43 14.28
N TYR A 223 -4.72 9.47 14.03
CA TYR A 223 -5.72 9.75 15.05
C TYR A 223 -5.66 8.75 16.22
N LYS A 224 -5.51 7.45 15.92
CA LYS A 224 -5.39 6.41 16.95
C LYS A 224 -4.12 6.58 17.77
N ILE A 225 -2.98 6.88 17.15
CA ILE A 225 -1.73 7.17 17.88
C ILE A 225 -1.91 8.39 18.78
N MET A 226 -2.48 9.47 18.25
CA MET A 226 -2.75 10.67 19.04
C MET A 226 -3.63 10.38 20.26
N LYS A 227 -4.66 9.53 20.10
CA LYS A 227 -5.52 9.10 21.20
C LYS A 227 -4.76 8.26 22.25
N VAL A 228 -3.85 7.39 21.83
CA VAL A 228 -2.99 6.64 22.76
C VAL A 228 -2.09 7.59 23.54
N ILE A 229 -1.51 8.58 22.87
CA ILE A 229 -0.70 9.62 23.51
C ILE A 229 -1.54 10.44 24.50
N ASP A 230 -2.77 10.83 24.12
CA ASP A 230 -3.70 11.53 25.01
C ASP A 230 -3.99 10.73 26.28
N LEU A 231 -4.22 9.42 26.17
CA LEU A 231 -4.44 8.55 27.33
C LEU A 231 -3.21 8.54 28.26
N GLY A 232 -2.00 8.57 27.70
CA GLY A 232 -0.76 8.69 28.46
C GLY A 232 -0.66 10.02 29.22
N PHE A 233 -0.91 11.16 28.55
CA PHE A 233 -0.82 12.49 29.17
C PHE A 233 -1.97 12.80 30.15
N ASN A 234 -3.09 12.09 30.04
CA ASN A 234 -4.22 12.21 30.96
C ASN A 234 -4.11 11.25 32.16
N HIS A 235 -3.01 10.50 32.28
CA HIS A 235 -2.78 9.66 33.45
C HIS A 235 -2.52 10.51 34.69
N LYS A 236 -3.00 10.07 35.87
CA LYS A 236 -2.89 10.79 37.15
C LYS A 236 -1.46 11.18 37.58
N PHE A 237 -0.44 10.60 36.96
CA PHE A 237 0.97 10.84 37.30
C PHE A 237 1.60 11.98 36.49
N VAL A 238 0.90 12.50 35.48
CA VAL A 238 1.45 13.56 34.62
C VAL A 238 1.10 14.94 35.20
N PRO A 239 2.08 15.83 35.44
CA PRO A 239 1.84 17.18 35.93
C PRO A 239 0.93 17.98 34.98
N TYR A 240 -0.02 18.73 35.55
CA TYR A 240 -0.99 19.55 34.81
C TYR A 240 -0.36 20.46 33.73
N LYS A 241 0.82 21.04 34.02
CA LYS A 241 1.55 21.88 33.06
C LYS A 241 1.85 21.14 31.76
N ILE A 242 2.30 19.88 31.87
CA ILE A 242 2.66 19.06 30.71
C ILE A 242 1.41 18.71 29.91
N THR A 243 0.33 18.30 30.58
CA THR A 243 -0.96 18.02 29.94
C THR A 243 -1.51 19.25 29.21
N HIS A 244 -1.39 20.44 29.81
CA HIS A 244 -1.80 21.70 29.18
C HIS A 244 -0.98 22.01 27.91
N TYR A 245 0.35 21.89 27.97
CA TYR A 245 1.21 22.07 26.79
C TYR A 245 0.86 21.08 25.67
N TRP A 246 0.61 19.82 26.01
CA TRP A 246 0.17 18.80 25.06
C TRP A 246 -1.15 19.18 24.38
N VAL A 247 -2.16 19.61 25.15
CA VAL A 247 -3.46 20.04 24.59
C VAL A 247 -3.30 21.23 23.65
N CYS A 248 -2.51 22.24 24.04
CA CYS A 248 -2.22 23.39 23.17
C CYS A 248 -1.51 22.98 21.88
N PHE A 249 -0.51 22.10 21.98
CA PHE A 249 0.22 21.57 20.82
C PHE A 249 -0.69 20.79 19.88
N LYS A 250 -1.49 19.87 20.43
CA LYS A 250 -2.48 19.08 19.71
C LYS A 250 -3.47 19.96 18.94
N GLN A 251 -4.00 21.00 19.56
CA GLN A 251 -4.93 21.94 18.91
C GLN A 251 -4.29 22.71 17.74
N ARG A 252 -2.96 22.93 17.77
CA ARG A 252 -2.24 23.53 16.63
C ARG A 252 -2.10 22.54 15.49
N ILE A 253 -1.75 21.28 15.79
CA ILE A 253 -1.67 20.22 14.77
C ILE A 253 -3.02 20.01 14.08
N PHE A 254 -4.12 19.90 14.83
CA PHE A 254 -5.44 19.69 14.21
C PHE A 254 -5.87 20.84 13.29
N ARG A 255 -5.49 22.08 13.63
CA ARG A 255 -5.75 23.24 12.76
C ARG A 255 -4.95 23.23 11.47
N LEU A 256 -3.82 22.52 11.42
CA LEU A 256 -3.02 22.37 10.20
C LEU A 256 -3.48 21.19 9.33
N LEU A 257 -4.29 20.29 9.88
CA LEU A 257 -4.82 19.09 9.20
C LEU A 257 -6.26 19.26 8.70
N GLN A 258 -6.93 20.36 9.03
CA GLN A 258 -8.24 20.78 8.50
C GLN A 258 -8.05 21.71 7.32
#